data_AF-A0A1H0V4Z1-F1
#
_entry.id   AF-A0A1H0V4Z1-F1
#
_cell.length_a   1.000
_cell.length_b   1.000
_cell.length_c   1.000
_cell.angle_alpha   90.00
_cell.angle_beta   90.00
_cell.angle_gamma   90.00
#
_symmetry.space_group_name_H-M   'P 1'
#
loop_
_entity.id
_entity.type
_entity.pdbx_description
1 polymer ?
#
loop_
_entity_poly.entity_id
_entity_poly.type
_entity_poly.pdbx_seq_one_letter_code
_entity_poly.pdbx_strand_id
1 'polypeptide(L)' 'MDELEELLARLTAAQRQLITSSAKTKTFPDNNTLQKIATLALNISSVETMIVETQGRAQLARLAKAND' A
#
# COMPACT_ATOMS: atom_id res chain seq x y z
N MET A 1 8.65 -9.71 8.91
CA MET A 1 7.80 -8.58 8.51
C MET A 1 6.41 -9.12 8.29
N ASP A 2 5.37 -8.36 8.62
CA ASP A 2 3.99 -8.80 8.42
C ASP A 2 3.72 -8.97 6.91
N GLU A 3 3.01 -10.01 6.48
CA GLU A 3 2.79 -10.30 5.04
C GLU A 3 2.15 -9.11 4.31
N LEU A 4 1.33 -8.34 5.02
CA LEU A 4 0.72 -7.11 4.53
C LEU A 4 1.75 -5.98 4.34
N GLU A 5 2.74 -5.87 5.23
CA GLU A 5 3.83 -4.88 5.10
C GLU A 5 4.72 -5.19 3.89
N GLU A 6 5.00 -6.47 3.63
CA GLU A 6 5.74 -6.90 2.44
C GLU A 6 4.96 -6.64 1.15
N LEU A 7 3.64 -6.90 1.16
CA LEU A 7 2.77 -6.55 0.05
C LEU A 7 2.75 -5.04 -0.21
N LEU A 8 2.59 -4.23 0.84
CA LEU A 8 2.62 -2.77 0.77
C LEU A 8 3.92 -2.29 0.13
N ALA A 9 5.07 -2.78 0.61
CA ALA A 9 6.37 -2.41 0.07
C ALA A 9 6.48 -2.70 -1.44
N ARG A 10 6.01 -3.88 -1.88
CA ARG A 10 6.01 -4.25 -3.31
C ARG A 10 5.09 -3.37 -4.15
N LEU A 11 3.89 -3.06 -3.67
CA LEU A 11 2.93 -2.20 -4.37
C LEU A 11 3.46 -0.76 -4.49
N THR A 12 4.00 -0.19 -3.41
CA THR A 12 4.60 1.15 -3.41
C THR A 12 5.81 1.21 -4.33
N ALA A 13 6.65 0.17 -4.35
CA ALA A 13 7.79 0.10 -5.27
C ALA A 13 7.34 0.09 -6.74
N ALA A 14 6.33 -0.73 -7.08
CA ALA A 14 5.79 -0.80 -8.43
C ALA A 14 5.17 0.55 -8.88
N GLN A 15 4.40 1.21 -8.02
CA GLN A 15 3.81 2.52 -8.33
C GLN A 15 4.89 3.58 -8.54
N ARG A 16 5.91 3.60 -7.67
CA ARG A 16 7.05 4.52 -7.77
C ARG A 16 7.82 4.30 -9.08
N GLN A 17 8.04 3.04 -9.46
CA GLN A 17 8.69 2.69 -10.73
C GLN A 17 7.91 3.22 -11.93
N LEU A 18 6.59 3.02 -11.99
CA LEU A 18 5.75 3.54 -13.07
C LEU A 18 5.82 5.06 -13.15
N ILE A 19 5.61 5.76 -12.04
CA ILE A 19 5.67 7.24 -11.99
C ILE A 19 7.05 7.74 -12.43
N THR A 20 8.12 7.12 -11.92
CA THR A 20 9.49 7.52 -12.26
C THR A 20 9.81 7.24 -13.73
N SER A 21 9.33 6.12 -14.27
CA SER A 21 9.47 5.79 -15.69
C SER A 21 8.75 6.81 -16.56
N SER A 22 7.51 7.17 -16.22
CA SER A 22 6.76 8.21 -16.96
C SER A 22 7.41 9.59 -16.86
N ALA A 23 7.97 9.96 -15.71
CA ALA A 23 8.68 11.22 -15.57
C ALA A 23 9.93 11.28 -16.48
N LYS A 24 10.62 10.15 -16.67
CA LYS A 24 11.81 10.05 -17.52
C LYS A 24 11.50 10.20 -19.01
N THR A 25 10.31 9.81 -19.47
CA THR A 25 9.98 9.91 -20.91
C THR A 25 9.75 11.34 -21.37
N LYS A 26 9.65 12.33 -20.46
CA LYS A 26 9.33 13.74 -20.75
C LYS A 26 8.05 13.93 -21.57
N THR A 27 7.20 12.91 -21.60
CA THR A 27 5.92 12.87 -22.29
C THR A 27 4.84 12.60 -21.26
N PHE A 28 3.63 13.08 -21.54
CA PHE A 28 2.50 12.78 -20.68
C PHE A 28 2.25 11.26 -20.69
N PRO A 29 2.00 10.63 -19.53
CA PRO A 29 1.73 9.20 -19.48
C PRO A 29 0.46 8.86 -20.28
N ASP A 30 0.47 7.72 -20.97
CA ASP A 30 -0.74 7.26 -21.65
C ASP A 30 -1.83 6.85 -20.65
N ASN A 31 -3.06 6.75 -21.13
CA ASN A 31 -4.21 6.44 -20.27
C ASN A 31 -4.07 5.08 -19.56
N ASN A 32 -3.40 4.11 -20.18
CA ASN A 32 -3.13 2.81 -19.59
C ASN A 32 -2.21 2.93 -18.36
N THR A 33 -1.16 3.73 -18.48
CA THR A 33 -0.20 4.00 -17.40
C THR A 33 -0.86 4.78 -16.27
N LEU A 34 -1.68 5.79 -16.60
CA LEU A 34 -2.46 6.53 -15.60
C LEU A 34 -3.41 5.62 -14.82
N GLN A 35 -4.14 4.73 -15.52
CA GLN A 35 -5.03 3.76 -14.89
C GLN A 35 -4.26 2.81 -13.96
N LYS A 36 -3.11 2.28 -14.40
CA LYS A 36 -2.27 1.41 -13.55
C LYS A 36 -1.81 2.13 -12.28
N ILE A 37 -1.36 3.38 -12.38
CA ILE A 37 -0.93 4.17 -11.23
C ILE A 37 -2.10 4.40 -10.26
N ALA A 38 -3.29 4.72 -10.78
CA ALA A 38 -4.49 4.93 -9.97
C ALA A 38 -4.94 3.64 -9.27
N THR A 39 -4.96 2.51 -9.97
CA THR A 39 -5.29 1.21 -9.37
C THR A 39 -4.30 0.83 -8.27
N LEU A 40 -2.99 1.04 -8.49
CA LEU A 40 -2.00 0.81 -7.44
C LEU A 40 -2.22 1.72 -6.22
N ALA A 41 -2.62 2.98 -6.41
CA ALA A 41 -2.93 3.89 -5.30
C ALA A 41 -4.09 3.36 -4.43
N LEU A 42 -5.16 2.87 -5.08
CA LEU A 42 -6.31 2.28 -4.39
C LEU A 42 -5.93 1.02 -3.60
N ASN A 43 -5.11 0.16 -4.21
CA ASN A 43 -4.65 -1.07 -3.56
C ASN A 43 -3.73 -0.76 -2.38
N ILE A 44 -2.81 0.19 -2.52
CA ILE A 44 -1.92 0.66 -1.43
C ILE A 44 -2.77 1.14 -0.25
N SER A 45 -3.73 2.04 -0.50
CA SER A 45 -4.59 2.58 0.56
C SER A 45 -5.41 1.49 1.26
N SER A 46 -5.88 0.50 0.51
CA SER A 46 -6.60 -0.66 1.06
C SER A 46 -5.71 -1.51 1.97
N VAL A 47 -4.47 -1.78 1.57
CA VAL A 47 -3.50 -2.55 2.37
C VAL A 47 -3.08 -1.77 3.62
N GLU A 48 -2.83 -0.47 3.51
CA GLU A 48 -2.54 0.41 4.66
C GLU A 48 -3.67 0.36 5.70
N THR A 49 -4.92 0.40 5.23
CA THR A 49 -6.10 0.28 6.11
C THR A 49 -6.12 -1.07 6.82
N MET A 50 -5.88 -2.18 6.11
CA MET A 50 -5.84 -3.52 6.69
C MET A 50 -4.73 -3.68 7.74
N ILE A 51 -3.57 -3.07 7.52
CA ILE A 51 -2.46 -3.06 8.49
C ILE A 51 -2.90 -2.35 9.77
N VAL A 52 -3.44 -1.14 9.65
CA VAL A 52 -3.91 -0.35 10.80
C VAL A 52 -4.98 -1.11 11.60
N GLU A 53 -5.96 -1.70 10.92
CA GLU A 53 -6.99 -2.50 11.58
C GLU A 53 -6.42 -3.73 12.30
N THR A 54 -5.47 -4.41 11.67
CA THR A 54 -4.85 -5.63 12.24
C THR A 54 -4.02 -5.29 13.47
N GLN A 55 -3.24 -4.20 13.42
CA GLN A 55 -2.50 -3.68 14.55
C GLN A 55 -3.44 -3.23 15.69
N GLY A 56 -4.54 -2.54 15.36
CA GLY A 56 -5.56 -2.14 16.33
C GLY A 56 -6.22 -3.32 17.03
N ARG A 57 -6.59 -4.37 16.27
CA ARG A 57 -7.13 -5.63 16.84
C ARG A 57 -6.12 -6.31 17.76
N ALA A 58 -4.85 -6.38 17.37
CA ALA A 58 -3.79 -6.95 18.19
C ALA A 58 -3.58 -6.17 19.50
N GLN A 59 -3.68 -4.84 19.47
CA GLN A 59 -3.59 -3.99 20.66
C GLN A 59 -4.76 -4.24 21.63
N LEU A 60 -5.99 -4.31 21.12
CA LEU A 60 -7.18 -4.60 21.94
C LEU A 60 -7.07 -5.97 22.61
N ALA A 61 -6.63 -7.00 21.88
CA ALA A 61 -6.43 -8.34 22.43
C ALA A 61 -5.38 -8.36 23.56
N ARG A 62 -4.30 -7.57 23.44
CA ARG A 62 -3.29 -7.44 24.50
C ARG A 62 -3.85 -6.78 25.75
N LEU A 63 -4.65 -5.73 25.61
CA LEU A 63 -5.28 -5.04 26.74
C LEU A 63 -6.27 -5.95 27.48
N ALA A 64 -7.08 -6.73 26.76
CA ALA A 64 -8.02 -7.68 27.35
C ALA A 64 -7.29 -8.75 28.19
N LYS A 65 -6.16 -9.27 27.70
CA LYS A 65 -5.35 -10.27 28.43
C LYS A 65 -4.63 -9.70 29.66
N ALA A 66 -4.34 -8.39 29.69
CA ALA A 66 -3.69 -7.75 30.84
C ALA A 66 -4.66 -7.43 31.99
N ASN A 67 -5.96 -7.50 31.73
CA ASN A 67 -7.03 -7.17 32.67
C ASN A 67 -7.72 -8.40 33.30
N ASP A 68 -7.20 -9.60 33.00
CA ASP A 68 -7.63 -10.92 33.48
C ASP A 68 -6.54 -11.50 34.39
#